data_AF-A0AA38CK84-F1
#
_entry.id   AF-A0AA38CK84-F1
#
_cell.length_a   1.000
_cell.length_b   1.000
_cell.length_c   1.000
_cell.angle_alpha   90.00
_cell.angle_beta   90.00
_cell.angle_gamma   90.00
#
_symmetry.space_group_name_H-M   'P 1'
#
loop_
_entity.id
_entity.type
_entity.pdbx_description
1 polymer ?
#
loop_
_entity_poly.entity_id
_entity_poly.type
_entity_poly.pdbx_seq_one_letter_code
_entity_poly.pdbx_strand_id
1 'polypeptide(L)'
;SAGILKELANYLDSHIPSIELIATSIGVVSAVIDNVPLVAATMGMYDKLDFPMDSELWQLIAYCAGTGGSMLIIGSAAGVAFMGLEKADFFWYLKKVSGFAFAGYAAGIAAYLACNNFHMPSTTTLAQLPFLSG
;
A
#
# COMPACT_ATOMS: atom_id res chain seq x y z
N SER A 1 -3.14 -19.75 -8.42
CA SER A 1 -3.71 -18.57 -7.72
C SER A 1 -2.87 -17.30 -7.86
N ALA A 2 -1.53 -17.35 -8.00
CA ALA A 2 -0.69 -16.17 -8.24
C ALA A 2 -0.84 -15.52 -9.65
N GLY A 3 -1.38 -16.27 -10.64
CA GLY A 3 -1.53 -15.77 -12.02
C GLY A 3 -2.52 -14.61 -12.15
N ILE A 4 -3.64 -14.65 -11.43
CA ILE A 4 -4.68 -13.60 -11.49
C ILE A 4 -4.15 -12.26 -10.94
N LEU A 5 -3.38 -12.29 -9.85
CA LEU A 5 -2.74 -11.10 -9.32
C LEU A 5 -1.74 -10.52 -10.31
N LYS A 6 -0.96 -11.39 -10.98
CA LYS A 6 0.01 -10.96 -12.00
C LYS A 6 -0.67 -10.36 -13.23
N GLU A 7 -1.80 -10.92 -13.67
CA GLU A 7 -2.61 -10.35 -14.76
C GLU A 7 -3.23 -9.00 -14.38
N LEU A 8 -3.80 -8.88 -13.18
CA LEU A 8 -4.34 -7.62 -12.67
C LEU A 8 -3.28 -6.54 -12.63
N ALA A 9 -2.10 -6.89 -12.16
CA ALA A 9 -1.02 -5.94 -11.98
C ALA A 9 -0.40 -5.54 -13.35
N ASN A 10 -0.23 -6.48 -14.29
CA ASN A 10 0.15 -6.17 -15.67
C ASN A 10 -0.90 -5.30 -16.40
N TYR A 11 -2.19 -5.52 -16.13
CA TYR A 11 -3.27 -4.69 -16.68
C TYR A 11 -3.16 -3.24 -16.19
N LEU A 12 -2.89 -3.05 -14.90
CA LEU A 12 -2.68 -1.71 -14.32
C LEU A 12 -1.45 -1.02 -14.92
N ASP A 13 -0.33 -1.72 -15.08
CA ASP A 13 0.90 -1.17 -15.70
C ASP A 13 0.68 -0.73 -17.16
N SER A 14 -0.11 -1.49 -17.93
CA SER A 14 -0.39 -1.18 -19.34
C SER A 14 -1.31 0.04 -19.57
N HIS A 15 -2.10 0.42 -18.56
CA HIS A 15 -3.11 1.49 -18.67
C HIS A 15 -2.76 2.76 -17.86
N ILE A 16 -1.77 2.68 -16.97
CA ILE A 16 -1.45 3.76 -16.04
C ILE A 16 0.01 4.20 -16.26
N PRO A 17 0.26 5.40 -16.82
CA PRO A 17 1.61 5.87 -17.11
C PRO A 17 2.38 6.38 -15.89
N SER A 18 1.77 6.47 -14.70
CA SER A 18 2.46 6.91 -13.48
C SER A 18 2.54 5.81 -12.41
N ILE A 19 3.77 5.58 -11.97
CA ILE A 19 4.15 4.64 -10.90
C ILE A 19 3.32 4.86 -9.62
N GLU A 20 3.04 6.12 -9.29
CA GLU A 20 2.26 6.50 -8.11
C GLU A 20 0.81 6.01 -8.17
N LEU A 21 0.20 6.06 -9.35
CA LEU A 21 -1.15 5.54 -9.57
C LEU A 21 -1.18 4.01 -9.59
N ILE A 22 -0.12 3.35 -10.05
CA ILE A 22 0.01 1.89 -9.95
C ILE A 22 0.07 1.48 -8.47
N ALA A 23 0.93 2.12 -7.67
CA ALA A 23 1.03 1.85 -6.23
C ALA A 23 -0.28 2.13 -5.50
N THR A 24 -0.96 3.23 -5.85
CA THR A 24 -2.27 3.58 -5.28
C THR A 24 -3.33 2.54 -5.63
N SER A 25 -3.37 2.09 -6.88
CA SER A 25 -4.33 1.08 -7.33
C SER A 25 -4.09 -0.26 -6.65
N ILE A 26 -2.83 -0.66 -6.49
CA ILE A 26 -2.44 -1.87 -5.75
C ILE A 26 -2.87 -1.77 -4.28
N GLY A 27 -2.70 -0.63 -3.64
CA GLY A 27 -3.18 -0.44 -2.26
C GLY A 27 -4.69 -0.59 -2.12
N VAL A 28 -5.48 -0.10 -3.08
CA VAL A 28 -6.93 -0.31 -3.11
C VAL A 28 -7.28 -1.79 -3.30
N VAL A 29 -6.59 -2.50 -4.20
CA VAL A 29 -6.76 -3.95 -4.40
C VAL A 29 -6.39 -4.73 -3.13
N SER A 30 -5.39 -4.28 -2.38
CA SER A 30 -4.97 -4.82 -1.08
C SER A 30 -6.04 -4.71 0.00
N ALA A 31 -7.05 -3.86 -0.16
CA ALA A 31 -8.19 -3.80 0.78
C ALA A 31 -9.03 -5.09 0.76
N VAL A 32 -8.96 -5.85 -0.33
CA VAL A 32 -9.74 -7.08 -0.55
C VAL A 32 -8.84 -8.32 -0.54
N ILE A 33 -7.61 -8.19 -1.05
CA ILE A 33 -6.64 -9.27 -1.19
C ILE A 33 -5.52 -9.06 -0.16
N ASP A 34 -5.09 -10.15 0.49
CA ASP A 34 -4.03 -10.09 1.49
C ASP A 34 -2.75 -9.40 0.96
N ASN A 35 -2.18 -8.55 1.80
CA ASN A 35 -1.14 -7.59 1.39
C ASN A 35 0.17 -8.31 0.99
N VAL A 36 0.48 -9.43 1.65
CA VAL A 36 1.71 -10.20 1.46
C VAL A 36 1.81 -10.81 0.05
N PRO A 37 0.83 -11.62 -0.42
CA PRO A 37 0.88 -12.16 -1.78
C PRO A 37 0.78 -11.08 -2.86
N LEU A 38 0.12 -9.95 -2.60
CA LEU A 38 0.00 -8.85 -3.55
C LEU A 38 1.32 -8.10 -3.78
N VAL A 39 2.05 -7.80 -2.70
CA VAL A 39 3.39 -7.22 -2.79
C VAL A 39 4.34 -8.19 -3.50
N ALA A 40 4.28 -9.49 -3.20
CA ALA A 40 5.09 -10.50 -3.86
C ALA A 40 4.82 -10.60 -5.38
N ALA A 41 3.56 -10.47 -5.80
CA ALA A 41 3.19 -10.44 -7.21
C ALA A 41 3.71 -9.18 -7.92
N THR A 42 3.61 -8.02 -7.26
CA THR A 42 4.07 -6.72 -7.78
C THR A 42 5.59 -6.68 -7.94
N MET A 43 6.31 -7.26 -6.97
CA MET A 43 7.77 -7.46 -7.03
C MET A 43 8.21 -8.33 -8.23
N GLY A 44 7.31 -9.15 -8.77
CA GLY A 44 7.55 -9.99 -9.95
C GLY A 44 7.20 -9.33 -11.29
N MET A 45 6.76 -8.08 -11.31
CA MET A 45 6.45 -7.33 -12.53
C MET A 45 7.61 -6.47 -13.03
N TYR A 46 8.39 -5.92 -12.11
CA TYR A 46 9.52 -5.04 -12.42
C TYR A 46 10.84 -5.79 -12.21
N ASP A 47 11.76 -5.65 -13.15
CA ASP A 47 13.10 -6.21 -12.96
C ASP A 47 13.86 -5.37 -11.93
N LYS A 48 14.64 -6.02 -11.06
CA LYS A 48 15.39 -5.34 -9.99
C LYS A 48 16.47 -4.40 -10.54
N LEU A 49 16.77 -4.51 -11.82
CA LEU A 49 17.69 -3.67 -12.56
C LEU A 49 17.11 -2.30 -12.91
N ASP A 50 15.78 -2.19 -13.07
CA ASP A 50 15.10 -0.93 -13.39
C ASP A 50 14.69 -0.15 -12.13
N PHE A 51 14.45 -0.84 -11.02
CA PHE A 51 14.07 -0.25 -9.73
C PHE A 51 14.90 -0.82 -8.57
N PRO A 52 15.94 -0.11 -8.09
CA PRO A 52 16.69 -0.54 -6.91
C PRO A 52 15.76 -0.67 -5.69
N MET A 53 16.10 -1.56 -4.75
CA MET A 53 15.23 -1.87 -3.59
C MET A 53 14.91 -0.64 -2.72
N ASP A 54 15.78 0.38 -2.70
CA ASP A 54 15.57 1.63 -1.97
C ASP A 54 14.83 2.71 -2.80
N SER A 55 14.28 2.35 -3.96
CA SER A 55 13.54 3.31 -4.80
C SER A 55 12.24 3.76 -4.14
N GLU A 56 11.83 4.98 -4.46
CA GLU A 56 10.57 5.59 -4.03
C GLU A 56 9.36 4.71 -4.39
N LEU A 57 9.44 3.97 -5.50
CA LEU A 57 8.42 3.02 -5.93
C LEU A 57 8.11 1.96 -4.86
N TRP A 58 9.13 1.32 -4.28
CA TRP A 58 8.92 0.26 -3.28
C TRP A 58 8.43 0.81 -1.95
N GLN A 59 8.87 2.01 -1.58
CA GLN A 59 8.39 2.69 -0.38
C GLN A 59 6.90 3.04 -0.50
N LEU A 60 6.48 3.58 -1.65
CA LEU A 60 5.08 3.91 -1.90
C LEU A 60 4.21 2.66 -1.99
N ILE A 61 4.69 1.57 -2.62
CA ILE A 61 3.98 0.29 -2.65
C ILE A 61 3.85 -0.29 -1.25
N ALA A 62 4.90 -0.26 -0.43
CA ALA A 62 4.86 -0.74 0.94
C ALA A 62 3.87 0.05 1.80
N TYR A 63 3.86 1.38 1.66
CA TYR A 63 2.85 2.24 2.29
C TYR A 63 1.44 1.89 1.81
N CYS A 64 1.24 1.78 0.49
CA CYS A 64 -0.08 1.57 -0.10
C CYS A 64 -0.65 0.19 0.24
N ALA A 65 0.15 -0.87 0.15
CA ALA A 65 -0.27 -2.22 0.51
C ALA A 65 -0.47 -2.36 2.03
N GLY A 66 0.39 -1.75 2.85
CA GLY A 66 0.28 -1.80 4.30
C GLY A 66 -0.97 -1.09 4.83
N THR A 67 -1.29 0.09 4.30
CA THR A 67 -2.45 0.88 4.74
C THR A 67 -3.74 0.51 4.03
N GLY A 68 -3.66 -0.01 2.80
CA GLY A 68 -4.81 -0.35 1.97
C GLY A 68 -5.74 -1.40 2.59
N GLY A 69 -5.16 -2.41 3.25
CA GLY A 69 -5.90 -3.44 4.01
C GLY A 69 -6.82 -2.90 5.11
N SER A 70 -6.63 -1.64 5.55
CA SER A 70 -7.48 -1.00 6.56
C SER A 70 -8.73 -0.34 5.99
N MET A 71 -8.87 -0.23 4.66
CA MET A 71 -10.06 0.36 4.05
C MET A 71 -11.31 -0.52 4.25
N LEU A 72 -11.13 -1.84 4.36
CA LEU A 72 -12.20 -2.79 4.65
C LEU A 72 -11.84 -3.59 5.90
N ILE A 73 -12.82 -3.87 6.75
CA ILE A 73 -12.62 -4.67 7.97
C ILE A 73 -12.12 -6.09 7.70
N ILE A 74 -12.33 -6.62 6.49
CA ILE A 74 -11.81 -7.94 6.07
C ILE A 74 -10.43 -7.89 5.42
N GLY A 75 -9.92 -6.69 5.12
CA GLY A 75 -8.67 -6.51 4.37
C GLY A 75 -7.41 -6.76 5.20
N SER A 76 -7.54 -7.06 6.48
CA SER A 76 -6.40 -7.38 7.35
C SER A 76 -6.79 -8.33 8.48
N ALA A 77 -5.80 -9.10 8.98
CA ALA A 77 -5.96 -9.96 10.14
C ALA A 77 -6.44 -9.17 11.39
N ALA A 78 -5.96 -7.94 11.55
CA ALA A 78 -6.38 -7.05 12.63
C ALA A 78 -7.87 -6.68 12.53
N GLY A 79 -8.36 -6.39 11.32
CA GLY A 79 -9.77 -6.09 11.08
C GLY A 79 -10.68 -7.29 11.33
N VAL A 80 -10.27 -8.49 10.90
CA VAL A 80 -11.01 -9.74 11.17
C VAL A 80 -11.05 -10.05 12.67
N ALA A 81 -9.95 -9.82 13.39
CA ALA A 81 -9.92 -9.95 14.85
C ALA A 81 -10.85 -8.95 15.53
N PHE A 82 -10.85 -7.68 15.10
CA PHE A 82 -11.75 -6.65 15.61
C PHE A 82 -13.23 -7.02 15.38
N MET A 83 -13.55 -7.60 14.22
CA MET A 83 -14.89 -8.11 13.91
C MET A 83 -15.37 -9.15 14.95
N GLY A 84 -14.48 -10.06 15.36
CA GLY A 84 -14.77 -11.10 16.35
C GLY A 84 -14.88 -10.58 17.78
N LEU A 85 -14.08 -9.57 18.14
CA LEU A 85 -14.04 -8.99 19.49
C LEU A 85 -15.22 -8.04 19.75
N GLU A 86 -15.48 -7.12 18.82
CA GLU A 86 -16.50 -6.06 18.98
C GLU A 86 -17.86 -6.45 18.37
N LYS A 87 -17.95 -7.61 17.72
CA LYS A 87 -19.13 -8.05 16.94
C LYS A 87 -19.59 -7.01 15.91
N ALA A 88 -18.64 -6.25 15.35
CA ALA A 88 -18.93 -5.26 14.33
C ALA A 88 -19.22 -5.95 12.99
N ASP A 89 -20.30 -5.59 12.30
CA ASP A 89 -20.60 -6.14 10.98
C ASP A 89 -19.75 -5.50 9.86
N PHE A 90 -19.50 -6.26 8.78
CA PHE A 90 -18.83 -5.75 7.58
C PHE A 90 -19.48 -4.47 7.04
N PHE A 91 -20.81 -4.49 6.87
CA PHE A 91 -21.55 -3.34 6.35
C PHE A 91 -21.55 -2.14 7.30
N TRP A 92 -21.49 -2.38 8.61
CA TRP A 92 -21.37 -1.31 9.60
C TRP A 92 -20.04 -0.59 9.45
N TYR A 93 -18.94 -1.36 9.34
CA TYR A 93 -17.61 -0.79 9.14
C TYR A 93 -17.52 -0.05 7.80
N LEU A 94 -18.06 -0.66 6.73
CA LEU A 94 -18.08 -0.06 5.40
C LEU A 94 -18.76 1.32 5.40
N LYS A 95 -19.87 1.46 6.13
CA LYS A 95 -20.64 2.70 6.15
C LYS A 95 -20.05 3.75 7.10
N LYS A 96 -19.45 3.34 8.22
CA LYS A 96 -19.02 4.29 9.28
C LYS A 96 -17.51 4.55 9.34
N VAL A 97 -16.68 3.61 8.91
CA VAL A 97 -15.23 3.66 9.13
C VAL A 97 -14.47 3.70 7.80
N SER A 98 -14.87 2.91 6.80
CA SER A 98 -14.17 2.82 5.52
C SER A 98 -13.97 4.17 4.82
N GLY A 99 -14.92 5.10 4.94
CA GLY A 99 -14.76 6.45 4.39
C GLY A 99 -13.62 7.24 5.03
N PHE A 100 -13.48 7.17 6.37
CA PHE A 100 -12.38 7.82 7.07
C PHE A 100 -11.05 7.10 6.84
N ALA A 101 -11.07 5.76 6.77
CA ALA A 101 -9.90 4.97 6.44
C ALA A 101 -9.38 5.31 5.02
N PHE A 102 -10.30 5.46 4.05
CA PHE A 102 -9.97 5.90 2.69
C PHE A 102 -9.43 7.35 2.68
N ALA A 103 -10.03 8.26 3.45
CA ALA A 103 -9.53 9.62 3.57
C ALA A 103 -8.11 9.66 4.15
N GLY A 104 -7.81 8.84 5.16
CA GLY A 104 -6.46 8.69 5.72
C GLY A 104 -5.47 8.09 4.74
N TYR A 105 -5.89 7.10 3.96
CA TYR A 105 -5.12 6.51 2.86
C TYR A 105 -4.75 7.58 1.81
N ALA A 106 -5.75 8.31 1.31
CA ALA A 106 -5.53 9.39 0.35
C ALA A 106 -4.66 10.52 0.92
N ALA A 107 -4.86 10.88 2.20
CA ALA A 107 -4.06 11.90 2.87
C ALA A 107 -2.59 11.49 3.01
N GLY A 108 -2.28 10.22 3.29
CA GLY A 108 -0.90 9.78 3.37
C GLY A 108 -0.22 9.62 2.01
N ILE A 109 -0.95 9.27 0.93
CA ILE A 109 -0.45 9.42 -0.44
C ILE A 109 -0.11 10.89 -0.69
N ALA A 110 -1.05 11.81 -0.44
CA ALA A 110 -0.82 13.23 -0.65
C ALA A 110 0.38 13.76 0.17
N ALA A 111 0.55 13.29 1.41
CA ALA A 111 1.70 13.62 2.25
C ALA A 111 3.00 13.03 1.69
N TYR A 112 3.00 11.80 1.18
CA TYR A 112 4.15 11.19 0.53
C TYR A 112 4.57 12.00 -0.71
N LEU A 113 3.61 12.35 -1.57
CA LEU A 113 3.85 13.18 -2.75
C LEU A 113 4.36 14.57 -2.36
N ALA A 114 3.78 15.20 -1.35
CA ALA A 114 4.26 16.48 -0.85
C ALA A 114 5.71 16.36 -0.33
N CYS A 115 6.02 15.32 0.44
CA CYS A 115 7.35 15.07 0.97
C CYS A 115 8.38 14.70 -0.11
N ASN A 116 7.94 14.21 -1.27
CA ASN A 116 8.82 13.99 -2.43
C ASN A 116 9.09 15.30 -3.20
N ASN A 117 8.07 16.17 -3.32
CA ASN A 117 8.18 17.45 -4.02
C ASN A 117 9.01 18.49 -3.25
N PHE A 118 8.86 18.55 -1.92
CA PHE A 118 9.82 19.22 -1.06
C PHE A 118 11.01 18.28 -0.94
N HIS A 119 12.22 18.66 -1.37
CA HIS A 119 13.42 17.81 -1.34
C HIS A 119 13.91 17.51 0.10
N MET A 120 13.01 17.08 0.99
CA MET A 120 13.32 16.60 2.31
C MET A 120 14.29 15.42 2.13
N PRO A 121 15.41 15.39 2.87
CA PRO A 121 16.40 14.34 2.72
C PRO A 121 15.70 13.00 2.88
N SER A 122 15.76 12.17 1.84
CA SER A 122 15.15 10.85 1.77
C SER A 122 15.45 10.09 3.06
N THR A 123 14.50 9.30 3.56
CA THR A 123 14.56 8.60 4.85
C THR A 123 15.84 7.77 5.05
N THR A 124 16.53 7.40 3.97
CA THR A 124 17.90 6.87 3.95
C THR A 124 18.91 7.72 4.72
N THR A 125 18.81 9.04 4.68
CA THR A 125 19.68 9.97 5.43
C THR A 125 19.38 9.95 6.94
N LEU A 126 18.12 9.71 7.32
CA LEU A 126 17.69 9.62 8.72
C LEU A 126 17.96 8.25 9.33
N ALA A 127 17.86 7.17 8.53
CA ALA A 127 18.24 5.82 8.93
C ALA A 127 19.77 5.66 9.07
N GLN A 128 20.56 6.51 8.40
CA GLN A 128 22.01 6.60 8.60
C GLN A 128 22.42 7.43 9.82
N LEU A 129 21.47 7.97 10.60
CA LEU A 129 21.80 8.63 11.86
C LEU A 129 22.27 7.58 12.88
N PRO A 130 23.44 7.78 13.50
CA PRO A 130 24.08 6.80 14.39
C PRO A 130 23.27 6.45 15.65
N PHE A 131 22.14 7.13 15.90
CA PHE A 131 21.25 6.88 17.03
C PHE A 131 20.13 5.86 16.75
N LEU A 132 19.83 5.54 15.49
CA LEU A 132 18.74 4.62 15.11
C LEU A 132 19.23 3.26 14.56
N SER A 133 20.55 3.08 14.39
CA SER A 133 21.17 1.83 13.90
C SER A 133 21.65 0.89 15.03
N GLY A 134 21.01 0.98 16.20
CA GLY A 134 21.29 0.13 17.36
C GLY A 134 20.30 -1.02 17.51
#